data_AF-A0A9P5UXM5-F1
#
_entry.id   AF-A0A9P5UXM5-F1
#
_cell.length_a   1.000
_cell.length_b   1.000
_cell.length_c   1.000
_cell.angle_alpha   90.00
_cell.angle_beta   90.00
_cell.angle_gamma   90.00
#
_symmetry.space_group_name_H-M   'P 1'
#
loop_
_entity.id
_entity.type
_entity.pdbx_description
1 polymer ?
#
loop_
_entity_poly.entity_id
_entity_poly.type
_entity_poly.pdbx_seq_one_letter_code
_entity_poly.pdbx_strand_id
1 'polypeptide(L)'
;MQAIRSFVQEVVEAYNHKDKEAIRGLISTEEENERSAQLSEVLYDMTEASIRSTVATEFDKLDAPRALKDLISNYLLFTLTASIDTSTSTEIYERLSTCYGSFLGLYTAFDAQWLTPLLMDLSFTLIYWATWADTEKSNDKELKVSDAVAKHLSRAFNIVISDKTTNDLKDSKKMALYYLANLTFRVYFKASCVLLRGLFAGNLILASSNGLVYNTQTPLRLSLAHNR
;
A
#
# COMPACT_ATOMS: atom_id res chain seq x y z
N MET A 1 11.34 -24.02 -4.86
CA MET A 1 12.48 -23.38 -4.17
C MET A 1 13.34 -22.46 -5.05
N GLN A 2 13.87 -22.90 -6.21
CA GLN A 2 14.73 -22.05 -7.05
C GLN A 2 14.04 -20.74 -7.49
N ALA A 3 12.74 -20.77 -7.78
CA ALA A 3 11.99 -19.56 -8.14
C ALA A 3 11.90 -18.53 -7.01
N ILE A 4 11.71 -18.96 -5.75
CA ILE A 4 11.76 -18.03 -4.59
C ILE A 4 13.14 -17.41 -4.45
N ARG A 5 14.21 -18.19 -4.68
CA ARG A 5 15.58 -17.66 -4.64
C ARG A 5 15.81 -16.59 -5.72
N SER A 6 15.40 -16.88 -6.96
CA SER A 6 15.46 -15.92 -8.08
C SER A 6 14.67 -14.65 -7.74
N PHE A 7 13.44 -14.81 -7.26
CA PHE A 7 12.58 -13.71 -6.86
C PHE A 7 13.22 -12.84 -5.76
N VAL A 8 13.77 -13.44 -4.72
CA VAL A 8 14.45 -12.70 -3.64
C VAL A 8 15.67 -11.93 -4.19
N GLN A 9 16.45 -12.54 -5.07
CA GLN A 9 17.60 -11.89 -5.71
C GLN A 9 17.16 -10.68 -6.54
N GLU A 10 16.15 -10.85 -7.39
CA GLU A 10 15.57 -9.79 -8.23
C GLU A 10 15.03 -8.63 -7.38
N VAL A 11 14.34 -8.93 -6.27
CA VAL A 11 13.85 -7.90 -5.35
C VAL A 11 15.00 -7.13 -4.69
N VAL A 12 16.01 -7.84 -4.19
CA VAL A 12 17.15 -7.21 -3.52
C VAL A 12 17.93 -6.35 -4.53
N GLU A 13 18.09 -6.82 -5.76
CA GLU A 13 18.71 -6.07 -6.84
C GLU A 13 17.92 -4.80 -7.16
N ALA A 14 16.60 -4.91 -7.38
CA ALA A 14 15.73 -3.75 -7.62
C ALA A 14 15.78 -2.75 -6.45
N TYR A 15 15.82 -3.26 -5.21
CA TYR A 15 15.91 -2.44 -4.02
C TYR A 15 17.24 -1.69 -3.92
N ASN A 16 18.36 -2.36 -4.18
CA ASN A 16 19.68 -1.77 -4.12
C ASN A 16 19.87 -0.68 -5.19
N HIS A 17 19.25 -0.84 -6.36
CA HIS A 17 19.26 0.15 -7.45
C HIS A 17 18.18 1.23 -7.32
N LYS A 18 17.30 1.14 -6.31
CA LYS A 18 16.11 2.00 -6.15
C LYS A 18 15.24 2.02 -7.42
N ASP A 19 15.16 0.88 -8.11
CA ASP A 19 14.35 0.71 -9.31
C ASP A 19 12.88 0.55 -8.92
N LYS A 20 12.17 1.69 -8.98
CA LYS A 20 10.75 1.76 -8.61
C LYS A 20 9.85 0.94 -9.52
N GLU A 21 10.18 0.80 -10.81
CA GLU A 21 9.32 0.07 -11.75
C GLU A 21 9.54 -1.43 -11.59
N ALA A 22 10.79 -1.87 -11.43
CA ALA A 22 11.11 -3.26 -11.16
C ALA A 22 10.49 -3.73 -9.84
N ILE A 23 10.64 -2.98 -8.74
CA ILE A 23 10.09 -3.41 -7.44
C ILE A 23 8.56 -3.44 -7.45
N ARG A 24 7.93 -2.51 -8.17
CA ARG A 24 6.48 -2.45 -8.35
C ARG A 24 5.97 -3.64 -9.17
N GLY A 25 6.68 -3.99 -10.24
CA GLY A 25 6.35 -5.16 -11.06
C GLY A 25 6.53 -6.48 -10.31
N LEU A 26 7.56 -6.58 -9.46
CA LEU A 26 7.85 -7.76 -8.64
C LEU A 26 6.85 -7.93 -7.48
N ILE A 27 6.46 -6.83 -6.83
CA ILE A 27 5.50 -6.82 -5.71
C ILE A 27 4.14 -6.36 -6.25
N SER A 28 3.59 -7.13 -7.19
CA SER A 28 2.28 -6.84 -7.77
C SER A 28 1.17 -7.49 -6.95
N THR A 29 0.06 -6.78 -6.83
CA THR A 29 -1.19 -7.25 -6.23
C THR A 29 -2.31 -7.45 -7.26
N GLU A 30 -2.00 -7.27 -8.54
CA GLU A 30 -2.94 -7.49 -9.65
C GLU A 30 -3.05 -9.00 -9.96
N GLU A 31 -4.30 -9.50 -10.09
CA GLU A 31 -4.58 -10.91 -10.39
C GLU A 31 -4.02 -11.36 -11.75
N GLU A 32 -3.94 -10.46 -12.73
CA GLU A 32 -3.47 -10.75 -14.08
C GLU A 32 -1.94 -10.71 -14.23
N ASN A 33 -1.19 -10.50 -13.14
CA ASN A 33 0.26 -10.45 -13.22
C ASN A 33 0.83 -11.88 -13.35
N GLU A 34 1.40 -12.18 -14.53
CA GLU A 34 2.03 -13.48 -14.84
C GLU A 34 3.04 -13.93 -13.77
N ARG A 35 3.74 -12.99 -13.14
CA ARG A 35 4.72 -13.29 -12.09
C ARG A 35 4.05 -13.76 -10.80
N SER A 36 2.94 -13.14 -10.43
CA SER A 36 2.13 -13.55 -9.27
C SER A 36 1.55 -14.96 -9.47
N ALA A 37 1.09 -15.27 -10.69
CA ALA A 37 0.64 -16.62 -11.05
C ALA A 37 1.78 -17.65 -10.96
N GLN A 38 2.96 -17.36 -11.52
CA GLN A 38 4.13 -18.24 -11.43
C GLN A 38 4.58 -18.46 -9.98
N LEU A 39 4.57 -17.42 -9.15
CA LEU A 39 4.90 -17.53 -7.73
C LEU A 39 3.86 -18.39 -7.01
N SER A 40 2.57 -18.18 -7.29
CA SER A 40 1.48 -18.95 -6.69
C SER A 40 1.62 -20.45 -6.94
N GLU A 41 1.89 -20.85 -8.19
CA GLU A 41 2.15 -22.26 -8.53
C GLU A 41 3.29 -22.88 -7.73
N VAL A 42 4.38 -22.13 -7.54
CA VAL A 42 5.53 -22.60 -6.76
C VAL A 42 5.25 -22.65 -5.26
N LEU A 43 4.43 -21.72 -4.76
CA LEU A 43 4.12 -21.60 -3.33
C LEU A 43 3.06 -22.60 -2.87
N TYR A 44 2.21 -23.10 -3.77
CA TYR A 44 1.08 -23.98 -3.45
C TYR A 44 1.50 -25.22 -2.63
N ASP A 45 2.63 -25.84 -2.98
CA ASP A 45 3.16 -27.02 -2.28
C ASP A 45 4.02 -26.68 -1.04
N MET A 46 4.14 -25.40 -0.68
CA MET A 46 5.02 -24.95 0.39
C MET A 46 4.26 -24.54 1.66
N THR A 47 4.80 -24.94 2.81
CA THR A 47 4.29 -24.46 4.11
C THR A 47 4.78 -23.05 4.42
N GLU A 48 4.04 -22.30 5.23
CA GLU A 48 4.46 -20.96 5.66
C GLU A 48 5.86 -20.95 6.30
N ALA A 49 6.16 -21.97 7.10
CA ALA A 49 7.47 -22.13 7.74
C ALA A 49 8.58 -22.32 6.70
N SER A 50 8.32 -23.09 5.64
CA SER A 50 9.27 -23.31 4.55
C SER A 50 9.51 -22.02 3.75
N ILE A 51 8.46 -21.25 3.46
CA ILE A 51 8.56 -19.95 2.79
C ILE A 51 9.42 -19.00 3.61
N ARG A 52 9.07 -18.79 4.89
CA ARG A 52 9.82 -17.88 5.79
C ARG A 52 11.28 -18.31 5.97
N SER A 53 11.54 -19.61 6.11
CA SER A 53 12.91 -20.14 6.23
C SER A 53 13.73 -19.93 4.97
N THR A 54 13.12 -20.17 3.79
CA THR A 54 13.79 -19.96 2.49
C THR A 54 14.13 -18.50 2.28
N VAL A 55 13.15 -17.59 2.48
CA VAL A 55 13.36 -16.14 2.38
C VAL A 55 14.44 -15.69 3.37
N ALA A 56 14.38 -16.14 4.63
CA ALA A 56 15.37 -15.78 5.62
C ALA A 56 16.80 -16.18 5.21
N THR A 57 16.97 -17.41 4.74
CA THR A 57 18.26 -17.94 4.31
C THR A 57 18.84 -17.13 3.14
N GLU A 58 18.02 -16.72 2.17
CA GLU A 58 18.51 -15.94 1.02
C GLU A 58 18.80 -14.48 1.38
N PHE A 59 17.96 -13.84 2.21
CA PHE A 59 18.21 -12.48 2.68
C PHE A 59 19.47 -12.38 3.54
N ASP A 60 19.74 -13.39 4.37
CA ASP A 60 20.95 -13.43 5.21
C ASP A 60 22.23 -13.57 4.37
N LYS A 61 22.16 -14.19 3.18
CA LYS A 61 23.29 -14.26 2.23
C LYS A 61 23.54 -12.97 1.48
N LEU A 62 22.47 -12.21 1.21
CA LEU A 62 22.51 -11.00 0.38
C LEU A 62 22.73 -9.71 1.19
N ASP A 63 22.83 -9.83 2.52
CA ASP A 63 23.00 -8.70 3.46
C ASP A 63 21.94 -7.58 3.26
N ALA A 64 20.70 -8.00 2.95
CA ALA A 64 19.62 -7.08 2.63
C ALA A 64 18.87 -6.62 3.89
N PRO A 65 18.21 -5.42 3.88
CA PRO A 65 17.56 -4.88 5.07
C PRO A 65 16.47 -5.79 5.62
N ARG A 66 16.43 -5.93 6.95
CA ARG A 66 15.39 -6.72 7.65
C ARG A 66 13.97 -6.30 7.28
N ALA A 67 13.72 -5.00 7.11
CA ALA A 67 12.39 -4.51 6.74
C ALA A 67 11.95 -5.02 5.34
N LEU A 68 12.89 -5.19 4.41
CA LEU A 68 12.62 -5.77 3.10
C LEU A 68 12.35 -7.28 3.21
N LYS A 69 13.13 -8.00 4.03
CA LYS A 69 12.89 -9.43 4.34
C LYS A 69 11.49 -9.68 4.89
N ASP A 70 11.06 -8.85 5.84
CA ASP A 70 9.73 -8.94 6.46
C ASP A 70 8.62 -8.66 5.44
N LEU A 71 8.80 -7.63 4.60
CA LEU A 71 7.88 -7.32 3.50
C LEU A 71 7.74 -8.51 2.54
N ILE A 72 8.86 -9.05 2.04
CA ILE A 72 8.85 -10.13 1.06
C ILE A 72 8.29 -11.43 1.63
N SER A 73 8.60 -11.75 2.88
CA SER A 73 8.00 -12.91 3.54
C SER A 73 6.48 -12.79 3.59
N ASN A 74 5.96 -11.62 3.97
CA ASN A 74 4.51 -11.41 4.10
C ASN A 74 3.82 -11.24 2.73
N TYR A 75 4.51 -10.72 1.72
CA TYR A 75 4.03 -10.67 0.34
C TYR A 75 3.84 -12.07 -0.25
N LEU A 76 4.81 -12.97 -0.08
CA LEU A 76 4.69 -14.35 -0.57
C LEU A 76 3.56 -15.09 0.14
N LEU A 77 3.37 -14.86 1.44
CA LEU A 77 2.24 -15.45 2.17
C LEU A 77 0.90 -14.90 1.72
N PHE A 78 0.81 -13.59 1.46
CA PHE A 78 -0.37 -13.00 0.83
C PHE A 78 -0.65 -13.62 -0.54
N THR A 79 0.37 -13.77 -1.39
CA THR A 79 0.26 -14.36 -2.73
C THR A 79 -0.27 -15.80 -2.64
N LEU A 80 0.30 -16.61 -1.73
CA LEU A 80 -0.17 -17.97 -1.46
C LEU A 80 -1.66 -17.96 -1.05
N THR A 81 -2.04 -17.17 -0.04
CA THR A 81 -3.43 -17.12 0.44
C THR A 81 -4.39 -16.62 -0.64
N ALA A 82 -4.01 -15.63 -1.45
CA ALA A 82 -4.84 -15.13 -2.54
C ALA A 82 -5.01 -16.15 -3.68
N SER A 83 -4.08 -17.10 -3.84
CA SER A 83 -4.13 -18.14 -4.86
C SER A 83 -4.92 -19.39 -4.47
N ILE A 84 -5.33 -19.51 -3.20
CA ILE A 84 -6.08 -20.67 -2.71
C ILE A 84 -7.57 -20.40 -2.89
N ASP A 85 -8.24 -21.18 -3.74
CA ASP A 85 -9.67 -21.02 -4.07
C ASP A 85 -10.60 -21.07 -2.84
N THR A 86 -10.18 -21.72 -1.76
CA THR A 86 -10.96 -21.85 -0.52
C THR A 86 -10.75 -20.71 0.46
N SER A 87 -9.81 -19.80 0.19
CA SER A 87 -9.50 -18.70 1.11
C SER A 87 -10.61 -17.67 1.12
N THR A 88 -11.00 -17.23 2.31
CA THR A 88 -12.01 -16.20 2.49
C THR A 88 -11.42 -14.82 2.21
N SER A 89 -12.24 -13.89 1.74
CA SER A 89 -11.85 -12.47 1.57
C SER A 89 -11.25 -11.84 2.86
N THR A 90 -11.70 -12.29 4.04
CA THR A 90 -11.16 -11.85 5.34
C THR A 90 -9.72 -12.34 5.54
N GLU A 91 -9.43 -13.60 5.25
CA GLU A 91 -8.08 -14.16 5.38
C GLU A 91 -7.10 -13.48 4.41
N ILE A 92 -7.54 -13.26 3.16
CA ILE A 92 -6.75 -12.55 2.15
C ILE A 92 -6.45 -11.12 2.63
N TYR A 93 -7.46 -10.43 3.17
CA TYR A 93 -7.28 -9.10 3.77
C TYR A 93 -6.28 -9.12 4.92
N GLU A 94 -6.37 -10.07 5.86
CA GLU A 94 -5.49 -10.13 7.02
C GLU A 94 -4.02 -10.32 6.62
N ARG A 95 -3.77 -11.15 5.60
CA ARG A 95 -2.44 -11.34 5.03
C ARG A 95 -1.93 -10.08 4.33
N LEU A 96 -2.79 -9.44 3.55
CA LEU A 96 -2.45 -8.18 2.89
C LEU A 96 -2.19 -7.05 3.91
N SER A 97 -2.98 -6.98 4.98
CA SER A 97 -2.83 -6.03 6.07
C SER A 97 -1.49 -6.20 6.78
N THR A 98 -1.08 -7.44 7.02
CA THR A 98 0.25 -7.78 7.56
C THR A 98 1.36 -7.37 6.60
N CYS A 99 1.22 -7.68 5.31
CA CYS A 99 2.14 -7.25 4.24
C CYS A 99 2.29 -5.72 4.19
N TYR A 100 1.17 -5.00 4.21
CA TYR A 100 1.11 -3.54 4.23
C TYR A 100 1.80 -2.96 5.47
N GLY A 101 1.59 -3.57 6.65
CA GLY A 101 2.26 -3.19 7.88
C GLY A 101 3.79 -3.30 7.78
N SER A 102 4.30 -4.37 7.18
CA SER A 102 5.73 -4.55 6.90
C SER A 102 6.26 -3.54 5.89
N PHE A 103 5.51 -3.27 4.81
CA PHE A 103 5.85 -2.24 3.84
C PHE A 103 5.96 -0.86 4.50
N LEU A 104 5.02 -0.49 5.38
CA LEU A 104 5.10 0.78 6.10
C LEU A 104 6.35 0.87 6.99
N GLY A 105 6.81 -0.24 7.55
CA GLY A 105 8.10 -0.32 8.25
C GLY A 105 9.26 0.11 7.36
N LEU A 106 9.36 -0.48 6.17
CA LEU A 106 10.35 -0.12 5.15
C LEU A 106 10.22 1.35 4.70
N TYR A 107 9.00 1.81 4.46
CA TYR A 107 8.69 3.14 3.94
C TYR A 107 8.95 4.29 4.94
N THR A 108 9.15 3.98 6.23
CA THR A 108 9.55 4.99 7.22
C THR A 108 10.96 5.56 6.98
N ALA A 109 11.83 4.82 6.28
CA ALA A 109 13.19 5.26 6.00
C ALA A 109 13.20 6.59 5.24
N PHE A 110 14.12 7.50 5.58
CA PHE A 110 14.13 8.87 5.05
C PHE A 110 14.16 8.92 3.52
N ASP A 111 14.93 8.04 2.89
CA ASP A 111 15.17 7.99 1.44
C ASP A 111 14.26 7.02 0.67
N ALA A 112 13.11 6.67 1.24
CA ALA A 112 12.15 5.72 0.67
C ALA A 112 11.13 6.33 -0.30
N GLN A 113 11.27 7.59 -0.74
CA GLN A 113 10.32 8.25 -1.65
C GLN A 113 10.11 7.50 -2.98
N TRP A 114 11.13 6.77 -3.45
CA TRP A 114 11.04 5.99 -4.68
C TRP A 114 10.05 4.81 -4.58
N LEU A 115 9.69 4.38 -3.35
CA LEU A 115 8.66 3.37 -3.08
C LEU A 115 7.23 3.94 -3.05
N THR A 116 7.05 5.24 -3.25
CA THR A 116 5.72 5.87 -3.26
C THR A 116 4.73 5.22 -4.23
N PRO A 117 5.10 4.80 -5.46
CA PRO A 117 4.17 4.09 -6.34
C PRO A 117 3.65 2.79 -5.71
N LEU A 118 4.53 2.00 -5.10
CA LEU A 118 4.15 0.76 -4.41
C LEU A 118 3.24 1.02 -3.21
N LEU A 119 3.45 2.12 -2.46
CA LEU A 119 2.51 2.55 -1.42
C LEU A 119 1.10 2.76 -1.99
N MET A 120 0.99 3.40 -3.14
CA MET A 120 -0.31 3.69 -3.77
C MET A 120 -1.03 2.40 -4.16
N ASP A 121 -0.34 1.48 -4.84
CA ASP A 121 -0.90 0.19 -5.25
C ASP A 121 -1.34 -0.64 -4.05
N LEU A 122 -0.47 -0.81 -3.05
CA LEU A 122 -0.78 -1.56 -1.84
C LEU A 122 -1.94 -0.93 -1.05
N SER A 123 -2.04 0.40 -1.01
CA SER A 123 -3.15 1.09 -0.35
C SER A 123 -4.48 0.84 -1.06
N PHE A 124 -4.46 0.87 -2.39
CA PHE A 124 -5.63 0.58 -3.21
C PHE A 124 -6.11 -0.85 -3.00
N THR A 125 -5.21 -1.82 -3.11
CA THR A 125 -5.49 -3.24 -2.91
C THR A 125 -6.00 -3.52 -1.48
N LEU A 126 -5.40 -2.89 -0.46
CA LEU A 126 -5.83 -3.05 0.94
C LEU A 126 -7.29 -2.63 1.13
N ILE A 127 -7.66 -1.48 0.56
CA ILE A 127 -9.03 -0.98 0.60
C ILE A 127 -10.00 -1.88 -0.17
N TYR A 128 -9.57 -2.37 -1.33
CA TYR A 128 -10.37 -3.27 -2.16
C TYR A 128 -10.76 -4.53 -1.37
N TRP A 129 -9.77 -5.25 -0.83
CA TRP A 129 -10.03 -6.49 -0.07
C TRP A 129 -10.81 -6.24 1.23
N ALA A 130 -10.56 -5.12 1.92
CA ALA A 130 -11.35 -4.79 3.11
C ALA A 130 -12.82 -4.52 2.77
N THR A 131 -13.08 -3.83 1.67
CA THR A 131 -14.44 -3.56 1.20
C THR A 131 -15.13 -4.84 0.76
N TRP A 132 -14.40 -5.73 0.08
CA TRP A 132 -14.91 -7.03 -0.34
C TRP A 132 -15.24 -7.92 0.88
N ALA A 133 -14.34 -8.00 1.86
CA ALA A 133 -14.58 -8.72 3.10
C ALA A 133 -15.82 -8.24 3.86
N ASP A 134 -16.03 -6.92 3.90
CA ASP A 134 -17.25 -6.34 4.50
C ASP A 134 -18.52 -6.64 3.70
N THR A 135 -18.42 -6.84 2.39
CA THR A 135 -19.59 -7.17 1.55
C THR A 135 -19.97 -8.65 1.67
N GLU A 136 -19.01 -9.56 1.80
CA GLU A 136 -19.31 -10.98 2.04
C GLU A 136 -19.93 -11.23 3.41
N LYS A 137 -19.54 -10.45 4.43
CA LYS A 137 -20.04 -10.55 5.81
C LYS A 137 -21.07 -9.48 6.17
N SER A 138 -21.90 -9.05 5.22
CA SER A 138 -22.81 -7.89 5.40
C SER A 138 -23.78 -7.99 6.58
N ASN A 139 -24.01 -9.20 7.11
CA ASN A 139 -24.94 -9.47 8.22
C ASN A 139 -24.26 -9.60 9.59
N ASP A 140 -22.93 -9.60 9.66
CA ASP A 140 -22.23 -9.66 10.95
C ASP A 140 -22.24 -8.30 11.64
N LYS A 141 -22.56 -8.31 12.94
CA LYS A 141 -22.54 -7.13 13.81
C LYS A 141 -21.14 -6.77 14.30
N GLU A 142 -20.12 -7.52 13.87
CA GLU A 142 -18.73 -7.29 14.26
C GLU A 142 -18.15 -6.05 13.56
N LEU A 143 -17.03 -5.55 14.10
CA LEU A 143 -16.29 -4.42 13.54
C LEU A 143 -15.98 -4.68 12.06
N LYS A 144 -16.41 -3.75 11.20
CA LYS A 144 -16.13 -3.79 9.78
C LYS A 144 -14.63 -3.79 9.55
N VAL A 145 -14.16 -4.66 8.65
CA VAL A 145 -12.78 -4.74 8.20
C VAL A 145 -12.30 -3.39 7.66
N SER A 146 -13.20 -2.61 7.04
CA SER A 146 -12.93 -1.22 6.63
C SER A 146 -12.55 -0.27 7.77
N ASP A 147 -13.01 -0.48 9.00
CA ASP A 147 -12.59 0.32 10.15
C ASP A 147 -11.14 0.00 10.57
N ALA A 148 -10.70 -1.24 10.37
CA ALA A 148 -9.30 -1.64 10.61
C ALA A 148 -8.34 -1.01 9.58
N VAL A 149 -8.79 -0.86 8.32
CA VAL A 149 -8.01 -0.17 7.27
C VAL A 149 -7.69 1.28 7.64
N ALA A 150 -8.61 1.98 8.32
CA ALA A 150 -8.40 3.36 8.74
C ALA A 150 -7.12 3.52 9.58
N LYS A 151 -6.75 2.51 10.39
CA LYS A 151 -5.51 2.52 11.17
C LYS A 151 -4.27 2.46 10.28
N HIS A 152 -4.27 1.60 9.27
CA HIS A 152 -3.18 1.48 8.31
C HIS A 152 -3.01 2.75 7.47
N LEU A 153 -4.12 3.31 6.99
CA LEU A 153 -4.09 4.58 6.24
C LEU A 153 -3.59 5.71 7.13
N SER A 154 -4.12 5.87 8.34
CA SER A 154 -3.67 6.89 9.29
C SER A 154 -2.15 6.82 9.55
N ARG A 155 -1.60 5.60 9.70
CA ARG A 155 -0.15 5.41 9.81
C ARG A 155 0.59 5.83 8.54
N ALA A 156 0.10 5.48 7.36
CA ALA A 156 0.68 5.91 6.09
C ALA A 156 0.65 7.45 5.92
N PHE A 157 -0.46 8.10 6.28
CA PHE A 157 -0.59 9.55 6.32
C PHE A 157 0.46 10.18 7.21
N ASN A 158 0.64 9.68 8.43
CA ASN A 158 1.61 10.22 9.37
C ASN A 158 3.05 10.12 8.83
N ILE A 159 3.39 9.01 8.16
CA ILE A 159 4.71 8.85 7.51
C ILE A 159 4.90 9.90 6.40
N VAL A 160 3.88 10.08 5.56
CA VAL A 160 3.94 11.00 4.41
C VAL A 160 3.97 12.47 4.85
N ILE A 161 3.15 12.85 5.83
CA ILE A 161 3.09 14.24 6.35
C ILE A 161 4.39 14.60 7.08
N SER A 162 4.97 13.64 7.78
CA SER A 162 6.24 13.83 8.50
C SER A 162 7.46 13.86 7.57
N ASP A 163 7.27 13.73 6.27
CA ASP A 163 8.35 13.85 5.29
C ASP A 163 8.94 15.26 5.31
N LYS A 164 10.18 15.34 5.81
CA LYS A 164 10.94 16.59 5.91
C LYS A 164 11.75 16.90 4.64
N THR A 165 11.60 16.09 3.58
CA THR A 165 12.26 16.36 2.31
C THR A 165 11.81 17.73 1.81
N THR A 166 12.77 18.67 1.76
CA THR A 166 12.59 20.07 1.38
C THR A 166 12.64 20.29 -0.14
N ASN A 167 13.04 19.25 -0.89
CA ASN A 167 13.20 19.31 -2.33
C ASN A 167 11.87 19.10 -3.06
N ASP A 168 11.90 19.36 -4.37
CA ASP A 168 10.79 19.27 -5.33
C ASP A 168 9.76 18.20 -4.97
N LEU A 169 8.48 18.53 -5.16
CA LEU A 169 7.35 17.65 -4.87
C LEU A 169 7.53 16.25 -5.48
N LYS A 170 8.24 16.16 -6.63
CA LYS A 170 8.57 14.91 -7.33
C LYS A 170 9.45 13.94 -6.54
N ASP A 171 10.27 14.44 -5.64
CA ASP A 171 11.17 13.65 -4.78
C ASP A 171 10.67 13.56 -3.34
N SER A 172 9.41 13.95 -3.09
CA SER A 172 8.80 13.91 -1.76
C SER A 172 7.71 12.86 -1.68
N LYS A 173 7.65 12.20 -0.52
CA LYS A 173 6.55 11.31 -0.15
C LYS A 173 5.22 12.04 -0.11
N LYS A 174 5.23 13.37 0.04
CA LYS A 174 4.04 14.24 0.07
C LYS A 174 3.16 14.11 -1.16
N MET A 175 3.68 13.65 -2.31
CA MET A 175 2.85 13.31 -3.46
C MET A 175 1.82 12.23 -3.17
N ALA A 176 2.14 11.28 -2.29
CA ALA A 176 1.21 10.26 -1.84
C ALA A 176 0.05 10.83 -1.02
N LEU A 177 0.20 12.01 -0.42
CA LEU A 177 -0.80 12.59 0.49
C LEU A 177 -2.16 12.75 -0.19
N TYR A 178 -2.16 13.34 -1.39
CA TYR A 178 -3.38 13.57 -2.15
C TYR A 178 -4.01 12.27 -2.63
N TYR A 179 -3.19 11.31 -3.06
CA TYR A 179 -3.67 10.00 -3.48
C TYR A 179 -4.35 9.27 -2.32
N LEU A 180 -3.66 9.15 -1.18
CA LEU A 180 -4.20 8.54 0.02
C LEU A 180 -5.46 9.26 0.48
N ALA A 181 -5.48 10.60 0.50
CA ALA A 181 -6.66 11.37 0.89
C ALA A 181 -7.87 11.04 0.02
N ASN A 182 -7.69 11.07 -1.30
CA ASN A 182 -8.74 10.74 -2.25
C ASN A 182 -9.24 9.30 -2.08
N LEU A 183 -8.32 8.36 -1.89
CA LEU A 183 -8.64 6.95 -1.72
C LEU A 183 -9.43 6.72 -0.42
N THR A 184 -9.00 7.34 0.68
CA THR A 184 -9.68 7.32 1.96
C THR A 184 -11.07 7.95 1.91
N PHE A 185 -11.21 9.11 1.24
CA PHE A 185 -12.53 9.73 1.04
C PHE A 185 -13.48 8.81 0.28
N ARG A 186 -13.02 8.13 -0.78
CA ARG A 186 -13.85 7.18 -1.54
C ARG A 186 -14.40 6.06 -0.66
N VAL A 187 -13.58 5.52 0.24
CA VAL A 187 -14.02 4.49 1.21
C VAL A 187 -15.06 5.06 2.17
N TYR A 188 -14.81 6.24 2.76
CA TYR A 188 -15.75 6.81 3.72
C TYR A 188 -17.07 7.26 3.12
N PHE A 189 -17.07 7.82 1.90
CA PHE A 189 -18.29 8.17 1.19
C PHE A 189 -19.11 6.93 0.82
N LYS A 190 -18.44 5.83 0.40
CA LYS A 190 -19.10 4.56 0.10
C LYS A 190 -19.61 3.85 1.36
N ALA A 191 -18.93 3.99 2.49
CA ALA A 191 -19.26 3.32 3.76
C ALA A 191 -20.29 4.07 4.63
N SER A 192 -20.74 5.28 4.25
CA SER A 192 -21.64 6.13 5.05
C SER A 192 -21.13 6.44 6.48
N CYS A 193 -19.83 6.33 6.74
CA CYS A 193 -19.25 6.58 8.08
C CYS A 193 -18.96 8.07 8.28
N VAL A 194 -19.75 8.73 9.14
CA VAL A 194 -19.68 10.18 9.43
C VAL A 194 -18.52 10.56 10.37
N LEU A 195 -18.06 9.63 11.22
CA LEU A 195 -17.21 9.90 12.38
C LEU A 195 -15.75 10.30 12.08
N LEU A 196 -15.21 10.01 10.88
CA LEU A 196 -13.79 10.25 10.57
C LEU A 196 -13.50 11.48 9.70
N ARG A 197 -14.55 12.23 9.29
CA ARG A 197 -14.38 13.50 8.55
C ARG A 197 -13.57 14.54 9.34
N GLY A 198 -13.67 14.51 10.68
CA GLY A 198 -12.97 15.44 11.57
C GLY A 198 -11.45 15.23 11.65
N LEU A 199 -10.98 13.98 11.71
CA LEU A 199 -9.55 13.67 11.79
C LEU A 199 -8.82 14.02 10.49
N PHE A 200 -9.46 13.79 9.35
CA PHE A 200 -8.91 14.11 8.03
C PHE A 200 -8.93 15.60 7.71
N ALA A 201 -10.00 16.31 8.06
CA ALA A 201 -10.03 17.77 7.90
C ALA A 201 -8.91 18.45 8.71
N GLY A 202 -8.67 18.01 9.95
CA GLY A 202 -7.58 18.54 10.79
C GLY A 202 -6.19 18.34 10.19
N ASN A 203 -5.90 17.13 9.69
CA ASN A 203 -4.59 16.81 9.10
C ASN A 203 -4.35 17.46 7.73
N LEU A 204 -5.41 17.65 6.91
CA LEU A 204 -5.32 18.37 5.64
C LEU A 204 -5.07 19.87 5.85
N ILE A 205 -5.74 20.45 6.86
CA ILE A 205 -5.53 21.85 7.25
C ILE A 205 -4.11 22.06 7.79
N LEU A 206 -3.60 21.15 8.61
CA LEU A 206 -2.20 21.17 9.09
C LEU A 206 -1.18 21.03 7.95
N ALA A 207 -1.46 20.19 6.94
CA ALA A 207 -0.63 20.09 5.75
C ALA A 207 -0.65 21.38 4.90
N SER A 208 -1.79 22.08 4.84
CA SER A 208 -1.91 23.37 4.15
C SER A 208 -1.21 24.51 4.89
N SER A 209 -1.24 24.51 6.23
CA SER A 209 -0.62 25.54 7.07
C SER A 209 0.90 25.42 7.18
N ASN A 210 1.47 24.26 6.82
CA ASN A 210 2.91 23.99 6.83
C ASN A 210 3.61 24.22 5.46
N GLY A 211 2.98 24.99 4.55
CA GLY A 211 3.71 25.58 3.41
C GLY A 211 3.18 25.29 2.01
N LEU A 212 1.86 25.20 1.81
CA LEU A 212 1.27 25.34 0.47
C LEU A 212 0.60 26.70 0.34
N VAL A 213 1.42 27.76 0.29
CA VAL A 213 0.97 29.05 -0.25
C VAL A 213 0.91 28.90 -1.76
N TYR A 214 -0.22 28.41 -2.27
CA TYR A 214 -0.54 28.62 -3.68
C TYR A 214 -0.86 30.11 -3.85
N ASN A 215 0.07 30.81 -4.50
CA ASN A 215 -0.17 32.11 -5.10
C ASN A 215 -1.17 31.93 -6.25
N THR A 216 -2.42 32.34 -6.04
CA THR A 216 -3.40 32.49 -7.13
C THR A 216 -4.08 33.85 -7.05
N GLN A 217 -3.34 34.90 -7.38
CA GLN A 217 -3.94 36.05 -8.05
C GLN A 217 -4.28 35.66 -9.49
N THR A 218 -5.46 35.07 -9.71
CA THR A 218 -6.17 35.21 -11.00
C THR A 218 -7.67 35.01 -10.77
N PRO A 219 -8.52 36.03 -10.91
CA PRO A 219 -9.95 35.88 -10.72
C PRO A 219 -10.59 35.24 -11.97
N LEU A 220 -11.30 34.13 -11.75
CA LEU A 220 -12.20 33.53 -12.73
C LEU A 220 -13.33 34.51 -13.08
N ARG A 221 -13.26 35.12 -14.26
CA ARG A 221 -14.41 35.78 -14.91
C ARG A 221 -15.39 34.71 -15.38
N LEU A 222 -16.52 34.60 -14.69
CA LEU A 222 -17.73 33.93 -15.20
C LEU A 222 -18.30 34.77 -16.35
N SER A 223 -18.01 34.37 -17.59
CA SER A 223 -18.72 34.81 -18.79
C SER A 223 -20.00 33.98 -18.93
N LEU A 224 -21.14 34.53 -18.51
CA LEU A 224 -22.46 34.02 -18.89
C LEU A 224 -22.90 34.69 -20.20
N ALA A 225 -22.84 33.92 -21.28
CA ALA A 225 -23.56 34.10 -22.54
C ALA A 225 -24.07 32.69 -22.90
N HIS A 226 -25.30 32.39 -23.31
CA HIS A 226 -26.33 33.22 -23.94
C HIS A 226 -27.67 32.43 -23.98
N ASN A 227 -28.79 33.17 -24.13
CA ASN A 227 -30.09 32.79 -24.75
C ASN A 227 -31.00 31.80 -23.98
N ARG A 228 -32.29 32.05 -23.73
CA ARG A 228 -33.33 32.84 -24.44
C ARG A 228 -34.29 33.49 -23.45
#